data_AF-A0A0G0M8J9-F1
#
_entry.id   AF-A0A0G0M8J9-F1
#
_cell.length_a   1.000
_cell.length_b   1.000
_cell.length_c   1.000
_cell.angle_alpha   90.00
_cell.angle_beta   90.00
_cell.angle_gamma   90.00
#
_symmetry.space_group_name_H-M   'P 1'
#
loop_
_entity.id
_entity.type
_entity.pdbx_description
1 polymer ?
#
loop_
_entity_poly.entity_id
_entity_poly.type
_entity_poly.pdbx_seq_one_letter_code
_entity_poly.pdbx_strand_id
1 'polypeptide(L)' 'MASMYCVKCRAKREDAAAQKVTMKNGKPALKGKCPVCGTTMFKIGAA' A
#
# COMPACT_ATOMS: atom_id res chain seq x y z
N MET A 1 7.37 6.44 7.11
CA MET A 1 5.99 5.90 7.24
C MET A 1 5.26 6.15 5.93
N ALA A 2 4.89 5.09 5.19
CA ALA A 2 4.21 5.25 3.91
C ALA A 2 2.71 5.42 4.16
N SER A 3 2.20 6.64 3.99
CA SER A 3 0.75 6.86 3.96
C SER A 3 0.19 6.29 2.65
N MET A 4 -0.68 5.30 2.78
CA MET A 4 -1.39 4.62 1.70
C MET A 4 -2.88 4.93 1.78
N TYR A 5 -3.50 5.16 0.63
CA TYR A 5 -4.92 5.43 0.59
C TYR A 5 -5.70 4.12 0.55
N CYS A 6 -6.56 3.92 1.55
CA CYS A 6 -7.48 2.80 1.54
C CYS A 6 -8.73 3.20 0.75
N VAL A 7 -8.92 2.63 -0.44
CA VAL A 7 -10.12 2.87 -1.27
C VAL A 7 -11.42 2.42 -0.59
N LYS A 8 -11.36 1.42 0.29
CA LYS A 8 -12.54 0.95 1.05
C LYS A 8 -12.96 1.91 2.15
N CYS A 9 -11.98 2.39 2.93
CA CYS A 9 -12.24 3.37 3.99
C CYS A 9 -12.26 4.83 3.49
N ARG A 10 -11.90 5.06 2.22
CA ARG A 10 -11.70 6.37 1.59
C ARG A 10 -10.81 7.31 2.40
N ALA A 11 -9.85 6.76 3.13
CA ALA A 11 -8.99 7.47 4.06
C ALA A 11 -7.52 7.12 3.85
N LYS A 12 -6.63 8.09 4.09
CA LYS A 12 -5.19 7.83 4.18
C LYS A 12 -4.90 7.07 5.47
N ARG A 13 -4.23 5.94 5.36
CA ARG A 13 -3.81 5.10 6.47
C ARG A 13 -2.31 4.92 6.40
N GLU A 14 -1.69 4.94 7.57
CA GLU A 14 -0.28 4.63 7.67
C GLU A 14 -0.13 3.12 7.66
N ASP A 15 0.76 2.65 6.80
CA ASP A 15 1.10 1.24 6.76
C ASP A 15 2.55 1.11 7.19
N ALA A 16 2.74 0.75 8.45
CA ALA A 16 4.07 0.54 9.03
C ALA A 16 4.74 -0.72 8.44
N ALA A 17 3.95 -1.66 7.94
CA ALA A 17 4.41 -2.92 7.36
C ALA A 17 4.37 -2.93 5.82
N ALA A 18 4.49 -1.75 5.19
CA ALA A 18 4.53 -1.64 3.74
C ALA A 18 5.74 -2.40 3.16
N GLN A 19 5.50 -3.54 2.51
CA GLN A 19 6.50 -4.35 1.85
C GLN A 19 6.77 -3.84 0.43
N LYS A 20 8.04 -3.63 0.09
CA LYS A 20 8.43 -3.35 -1.29
C LYS A 20 8.23 -4.62 -2.12
N VAL A 21 7.37 -4.55 -3.13
CA VAL A 21 7.11 -5.63 -4.08
C VAL A 21 7.37 -5.12 -5.49
N THR A 22 8.06 -5.92 -6.29
CA THR A 22 8.22 -5.64 -7.71
C THR A 22 7.03 -6.27 -8.44
N MET A 23 6.22 -5.44 -9.09
CA MET A 23 5.10 -5.93 -9.90
C MET A 23 5.63 -6.70 -11.11
N LYS A 24 4.79 -7.57 -11.70
CA LYS A 24 5.14 -8.34 -12.91
C LYS A 24 5.57 -7.47 -14.10
N ASN A 25 5.18 -6.19 -14.10
CA ASN A 25 5.59 -5.17 -15.07
C ASN A 25 6.96 -4.52 -14.78
N GLY A 26 7.75 -5.06 -13.85
CA GLY A 26 9.09 -4.55 -13.51
C GLY A 26 9.12 -3.25 -12.70
N LYS A 27 7.95 -2.68 -12.36
CA LYS A 27 7.86 -1.44 -11.57
C LYS A 27 7.85 -1.73 -10.06
N PRO A 28 8.59 -0.95 -9.25
CA PRO A 28 8.53 -1.06 -7.80
C PRO A 28 7.18 -0.54 -7.29
N ALA A 29 6.61 -1.27 -6.34
CA ALA A 29 5.42 -0.90 -5.62
C ALA A 29 5.58 -1.19 -4.13
N LEU A 30 4.82 -0.50 -3.30
CA LEU A 30 4.65 -0.86 -1.89
C LEU A 30 3.33 -1.61 -1.74
N LYS A 31 3.36 -2.76 -1.09
CA LYS A 31 2.20 -3.55 -0.69
C LYS A 31 2.04 -3.44 0.81
N GLY A 32 0.86 -3.07 1.27
CA GLY A 32 0.51 -3.04 2.68
C GLY A 32 -0.89 -3.60 2.93
N LYS A 33 -1.33 -3.54 4.18
CA LYS A 33 -2.65 -4.00 4.60
C LYS A 33 -3.31 -2.94 5.48
N CYS A 34 -4.54 -2.58 5.12
CA CYS A 34 -5.31 -1.62 5.92
C CYS A 34 -5.61 -2.22 7.30
N PRO A 35 -5.25 -1.54 8.42
CA PRO A 35 -5.51 -2.05 9.76
C PRO A 35 -7.00 -2.04 10.13
N VAL A 36 -7.82 -1.25 9.43
CA VAL A 36 -9.26 -1.11 9.74
C VAL A 36 -10.11 -2.14 9.00
N CYS A 37 -9.95 -2.24 7.68
CA CYS A 37 -10.78 -3.11 6.85
C CYS A 37 -10.06 -4.37 6.35
N GLY A 38 -8.81 -4.58 6.76
CA GLY A 38 -7.99 -5.73 6.37
C GLY A 38 -7.64 -5.80 4.88
N THR A 39 -8.02 -4.80 4.08
CA THR A 39 -7.86 -4.83 2.63
C THR A 39 -6.41 -4.54 2.25
N THR A 40 -5.87 -5.36 1.36
CA THR A 40 -4.52 -5.18 0.81
C THR A 40 -4.47 -3.89 -0.01
N MET A 41 -3.56 -2.99 0.35
CA MET A 41 -3.33 -1.73 -0.35
C MET A 41 -2.05 -1.83 -1.16
N PHE A 42 -2.05 -1.22 -2.34
CA PHE A 42 -0.85 -1.12 -3.18
C PHE A 42 -0.60 0.34 -3.50
N LYS A 43 0.61 0.82 -3.23
CA LYS A 43 1.09 2.14 -3.64
C LYS A 43 2.15 1.94 -4.70
N ILE A 44 1.73 2.09 -5.96
CA ILE A 44 2.59 2.04 -7.13
C ILE A 44 3.32 3.39 -7.22
N GLY A 45 4.63 3.38 -7.48
CA GLY A 45 5.40 4.61 -7.68
C GLY A 45 6.17 5.10 -6.45
N ALA A 46 6.34 4.29 -5.41
CA ALA A 46 7.45 4.49 -4.49
C ALA A 46 8.70 3.82 -5.09
N ALA A 47 9.37 4.55 -5.98
CA ALA A 47 10.78 4.34 -6.25
C ALA A 47 11.58 4.72 -4.99
#